data_AF-A0A0L0WAI4-F1
#
_entry.id   AF-A0A0L0WAI4-F1
#
_cell.length_a   1.000
_cell.length_b   1.000
_cell.length_c   1.000
_cell.angle_alpha   90.00
_cell.angle_beta   90.00
_cell.angle_gamma   90.00
#
_symmetry.space_group_name_H-M   'P 1'
#
loop_
_entity.id
_entity.type
_entity.pdbx_description
1 polymer ?
#
loop_
_entity_poly.entity_id
_entity_poly.type
_entity_poly.pdbx_seq_one_letter_code
_entity_poly.pdbx_strand_id
1 'polypeptide(L)' 'MKNCTKCPADYKLLKGFRSHGQKVYKHKKKRLYITRDIGSGNGRSHKGGAWKMAIKPEYLLSKKTRLGTYNEDLSIRIGD' A
#
# COMPACT_ATOMS: atom_id res chain seq x y z
N MET A 1 -19.31 -4.01 -8.73
CA MET A 1 -17.96 -4.15 -8.14
C MET A 1 -17.51 -2.76 -7.69
N LYS A 2 -17.18 -2.54 -6.42
CA LYS A 2 -16.76 -1.19 -5.95
C LYS A 2 -15.32 -0.94 -6.41
N ASN A 3 -15.18 -0.26 -7.56
CA ASN A 3 -13.89 0.24 -8.03
C ASN A 3 -13.34 1.24 -7.01
N CYS A 4 -12.14 0.97 -6.51
CA CYS A 4 -11.36 1.92 -5.74
C CYS A 4 -10.90 3.02 -6.70
N THR A 5 -11.59 4.17 -6.70
CA THR A 5 -11.34 5.31 -7.61
C THR A 5 -9.94 5.93 -7.46
N LYS A 6 -9.18 5.55 -6.43
CA LYS A 6 -7.80 6.01 -6.18
C LYS A 6 -6.75 4.91 -6.24
N CYS A 7 -7.13 3.65 -6.47
CA CYS A 7 -6.16 2.56 -6.53
C CYS A 7 -5.50 2.50 -7.90
N PRO A 8 -4.18 2.29 -7.99
CA PRO A 8 -3.51 2.12 -9.27
C PRO A 8 -4.13 0.97 -10.07
N ALA A 9 -4.35 1.20 -11.37
CA ALA A 9 -5.15 0.32 -12.23
C ALA A 9 -4.69 -1.14 -12.23
N ASP A 10 -3.40 -1.39 -12.02
CA ASP A 10 -2.78 -2.72 -12.02
C ASP A 10 -2.89 -3.48 -10.70
N TYR A 11 -3.62 -2.95 -9.72
CA TYR A 11 -3.82 -3.59 -8.44
C TYR A 11 -5.26 -4.05 -8.23
N LYS A 12 -5.41 -5.24 -7.67
CA LYS A 12 -6.72 -5.83 -7.29
C LYS A 12 -6.75 -6.04 -5.78
N LEU A 13 -7.93 -5.88 -5.18
CA LEU A 13 -8.13 -6.13 -3.75
C LEU A 13 -7.74 -7.58 -3.40
N LEU A 14 -6.85 -7.75 -2.42
CA LEU A 14 -6.54 -9.04 -1.83
C LEU A 14 -7.58 -9.33 -0.74
N LYS A 15 -8.58 -10.15 -1.08
CA LYS A 15 -9.61 -10.56 -0.12
C LYS A 15 -8.99 -11.39 1.02
N GLY A 16 -9.47 -11.21 2.24
CA GLY A 16 -9.04 -11.99 3.41
C GLY A 16 -7.76 -11.47 4.09
N PHE A 17 -7.05 -10.50 3.53
CA PHE A 17 -5.85 -9.93 4.14
C PHE A 17 -6.01 -8.44 4.44
N ARG A 18 -5.58 -8.02 5.63
CA ARG A 18 -5.54 -6.62 6.05
C ARG A 18 -4.20 -6.29 6.70
N SER A 19 -3.70 -5.08 6.44
CA SER A 19 -2.56 -4.53 7.18
C SER A 19 -3.08 -3.46 8.12
N HIS A 20 -3.02 -3.70 9.43
CA HIS A 20 -3.52 -2.77 10.47
C HIS A 20 -4.95 -2.27 10.19
N GLY A 21 -5.86 -3.19 9.85
CA GLY A 21 -7.25 -2.89 9.49
C GLY A 21 -7.47 -2.36 8.07
N GLN A 22 -6.40 -1.99 7.35
CA GLN A 22 -6.46 -1.46 5.99
C GLN A 22 -6.50 -2.57 4.94
N LYS A 23 -7.22 -2.31 3.85
CA LYS A 23 -7.29 -3.19 2.69
C LYS A 23 -5.91 -3.30 2.02
N VAL A 24 -5.51 -4.53 1.72
CA VAL A 24 -4.32 -4.79 0.92
C VAL A 24 -4.72 -5.06 -0.53
N TYR A 25 -3.94 -4.56 -1.47
CA TYR A 25 -4.12 -4.80 -2.90
C TYR A 25 -2.89 -5.52 -3.44
N LYS A 26 -3.11 -6.49 -4.32
CA LYS A 26 -2.06 -7.26 -4.99
C LYS A 26 -1.94 -6.81 -6.44
N HIS A 27 -0.72 -6.62 -6.92
CA HIS A 27 -0.45 -6.34 -8.32
C HIS A 27 -0.87 -7.54 -9.18
N LYS A 28 -1.52 -7.29 -10.33
CA LYS A 28 -2.07 -8.34 -11.20
C LYS A 28 -1.00 -9.31 -11.74
N LYS A 29 0.16 -8.77 -12.13
CA LYS A 29 1.28 -9.52 -12.77
C LYS A 29 2.52 -9.75 -11.90
N LYS A 30 2.75 -8.92 -10.88
CA LYS A 30 3.99 -8.90 -10.09
C LYS A 30 3.67 -9.38 -8.68
N ARG A 31 4.66 -9.92 -7.96
CA ARG A 31 4.54 -10.25 -6.54
C ARG A 31 4.70 -9.00 -5.67
N LEU A 32 3.86 -7.99 -5.92
CA LEU A 32 3.85 -6.73 -5.18
C LEU A 32 2.49 -6.55 -4.52
N TYR A 33 2.54 -6.02 -3.31
CA TYR A 33 1.39 -5.77 -2.47
C TYR A 33 1.45 -4.33 -1.96
N ILE A 34 0.31 -3.64 -1.95
CA ILE A 34 0.21 -2.28 -1.44
C ILE A 34 -0.92 -2.13 -0.42
N THR A 35 -0.73 -1.22 0.53
CA THR A 35 -1.79 -0.71 1.40
C THR A 35 -1.69 0.81 1.48
N ARG A 36 -2.81 1.49 1.77
CA ARG A 36 -2.83 2.95 1.87
C ARG A 36 -1.89 3.40 2.99
N ASP A 37 -1.11 4.44 2.75
CA ASP A 37 -0.40 5.12 3.83
C ASP A 37 -1.36 6.04 4.59
N ILE A 38 -1.73 5.64 5.81
CA ILE A 38 -2.65 6.38 6.68
C ILE A 38 -1.92 7.27 7.70
N GLY A 39 -0.59 7.39 7.63
CA GLY A 39 0.20 8.12 8.63
C GLY A 39 0.21 7.44 10.00
N SER A 40 0.99 7.98 10.94
CA SER A 40 1.08 7.48 12.30
C SER A 40 -0.13 7.97 13.12
N GLY A 41 -1.27 7.29 13.02
CA GLY A 41 -2.38 7.39 13.98
C GLY A 41 -3.33 8.60 13.85
N ASN A 42 -3.04 9.58 13.00
CA ASN A 42 -3.85 10.79 12.79
C ASN A 42 -4.38 10.94 11.35
N GLY A 43 -4.32 9.87 10.55
CA GLY A 43 -4.91 9.84 9.20
C GLY A 43 -4.18 10.69 8.17
N ARG A 44 -3.03 11.29 8.52
CA ARG A 44 -2.32 12.24 7.68
C ARG A 44 -0.97 11.66 7.27
N SER A 45 -0.82 11.39 5.97
CA SER A 45 0.51 11.13 5.41
C SER A 45 1.35 12.40 5.55
N HIS A 46 2.55 12.27 6.10
CA HIS A 46 3.34 13.42 6.51
C HIS A 46 4.17 14.04 5.37
N LYS A 47 4.34 13.37 4.21
CA LYS A 47 5.29 13.80 3.16
C LYS A 47 4.89 13.40 1.72
N GLY A 48 3.60 13.40 1.38
CA GLY A 48 3.14 12.99 0.03
C GLY A 48 3.16 11.48 -0.22
N GLY A 49 3.47 10.68 0.81
CA GLY A 49 3.30 9.23 0.82
C GLY A 49 1.83 8.84 0.69
N ALA A 50 1.56 7.87 -0.15
CA ALA A 50 0.21 7.46 -0.51
C ALA A 50 0.02 5.95 -0.31
N TRP A 51 1.09 5.19 -0.55
CA TRP A 51 1.07 3.74 -0.54
C TRP A 51 2.28 3.19 0.17
N LYS A 52 2.08 2.13 0.94
CA LYS A 52 3.15 1.26 1.44
C LYS A 52 3.23 0.05 0.55
N MET A 53 4.43 -0.33 0.11
CA MET A 53 4.63 -1.47 -0.81
C MET A 53 5.48 -2.57 -0.16
N ALA A 54 5.20 -3.82 -0.48
CA ALA A 54 6.02 -4.96 -0.10
C ALA A 54 5.92 -6.13 -1.08
N ILE A 55 6.84 -7.09 -0.99
CA ILE A 55 6.86 -8.32 -1.82
C ILE A 55 5.99 -9.46 -1.27
N LYS A 56 5.51 -9.31 -0.04
CA LYS A 56 4.57 -10.21 0.65
C LYS A 56 3.54 -9.37 1.41
N PRO A 57 2.28 -9.80 1.53
CA PRO A 57 1.26 -9.02 2.22
C PRO A 57 1.58 -8.83 3.71
N GLU A 58 2.19 -9.80 4.38
CA GLU A 58 2.61 -9.75 5.79
C GLU A 58 3.69 -8.70 6.04
N TYR A 59 4.51 -8.42 5.02
CA TYR A 59 5.60 -7.46 5.13
C TYR A 59 5.09 -6.02 5.17
N LEU A 60 3.82 -5.77 4.80
CA LEU A 60 3.19 -4.46 4.98
C LEU A 60 2.93 -4.12 6.46
N LEU A 61 3.06 -5.06 7.38
CA LEU A 61 2.80 -4.86 8.81
C LEU A 61 3.96 -4.16 9.54
N SER A 62 5.17 -4.17 8.97
CA SER A 62 6.36 -3.63 9.62
C SER A 62 7.16 -2.72 8.69
N LYS A 63 7.71 -1.64 9.24
CA LYS A 63 8.63 -0.75 8.51
C LYS A 63 9.91 -1.48 8.07
N LYS A 64 10.35 -2.47 8.84
CA LYS A 64 11.59 -3.23 8.58
C LYS A 64 11.48 -4.17 7.38
N THR A 65 10.26 -4.58 7.02
CA THR A 65 10.03 -5.62 5.99
C THR A 65 9.34 -5.08 4.75
N ARG A 66 8.64 -3.95 4.83
CA ARG A 66 8.11 -3.25 3.65
C ARG A 66 9.25 -2.67 2.81
N LEU A 67 9.03 -2.55 1.51
CA LEU A 67 9.97 -1.93 0.57
C LEU A 67 10.03 -0.42 0.70
N GLY A 68 8.94 0.19 1.18
CA GLY A 68 8.86 1.61 1.49
C GLY A 68 7.50 2.23 1.28
N THR A 69 7.49 3.55 1.36
CA THR A 69 6.34 4.43 1.14
C THR A 69 6.52 5.15 -0.19
N TYR A 70 5.49 5.16 -1.02
CA TYR A 70 5.48 5.67 -2.38
C TYR A 70 4.42 6.75 -2.55
N ASN A 71 4.59 7.62 -3.54
CA ASN A 71 3.60 8.60 -3.98
C ASN A 71 2.35 7.93 -4.60
N GLU A 72 1.34 8.72 -5.00
CA GLU A 72 0.00 8.24 -5.36
C GLU A 72 -0.06 7.27 -6.54
N ASP A 73 0.82 7.44 -7.52
CA ASP A 73 0.91 6.63 -8.74
C ASP A 73 1.95 5.50 -8.63
N LEU A 74 2.65 5.38 -7.50
CA LEU A 74 3.74 4.44 -7.23
C LEU A 74 5.03 4.68 -8.05
N SER A 75 5.18 5.83 -8.71
CA SER A 75 6.37 6.13 -9.53
C SER A 75 7.60 6.51 -8.70
N ILE A 76 7.41 7.07 -7.50
CA ILE A 76 8.49 7.59 -6.66
C ILE A 76 8.38 6.98 -5.24
N ARG A 77 9.51 6.47 -4.73
CA ARG A 77 9.67 6.09 -3.32
C ARG A 77 10.05 7.33 -2.51
N ILE A 78 9.26 7.64 -1.48
CA ILE A 78 9.38 8.83 -0.65
C ILE A 78 10.12 8.55 0.67
N GLY A 79 10.02 7.33 1.21
CA GLY A 79 10.76 6.98 2.43
C GLY A 79 10.30 5.69 3.11
N ASP A 80 10.89 5.40 4.28
CA ASP A 80 10.79 4.11 4.98
C ASP A 80 10.72 4.23 6.50
#